data_AF-A0A1G2BES9-F1
#
_entry.id   AF-A0A1G2BES9-F1
#
_cell.length_a   1.000
_cell.length_b   1.000
_cell.length_c   1.000
_cell.angle_alpha   90.00
_cell.angle_beta   90.00
_cell.angle_gamma   90.00
#
_symmetry.space_group_name_H-M   'P 1'
#
loop_
_entity.id
_entity.type
_entity.pdbx_description
1 polymer ?
#
loop_
_entity_poly.entity_id
_entity_poly.type
_entity_poly.pdbx_seq_one_letter_code
_entity_poly.pdbx_strand_id
1 'polypeptide(L)' 'MLGEKVTTEISQNEKPKNMPQHKKVAKRGGGVAGKARKATEKELGRSTITKTQNLDSAKN' A
#
# COMPACT_ATOMS: atom_id res chain seq x y z
N MET A 1 -2.78 9.19 0.20
CA MET A 1 -2.78 7.97 -0.67
C MET A 1 -3.88 6.98 -0.23
N LEU A 2 -4.33 6.03 -1.08
CA LEU A 2 -5.42 5.09 -0.70
C LEU A 2 -5.03 4.20 0.51
N GLY A 3 -3.83 3.62 0.50
CA GLY A 3 -3.35 2.78 1.62
C GLY A 3 -3.18 3.54 2.93
N GLU A 4 -2.81 4.81 2.84
CA GLU A 4 -2.71 5.70 4.01
C GLU A 4 -4.09 5.97 4.62
N LYS A 5 -5.08 6.37 3.81
CA LYS A 5 -6.46 6.58 4.30
C LYS A 5 -7.01 5.31 4.95
N VAL A 6 -6.89 4.16 4.30
CA VAL A 6 -7.39 2.89 4.84
C VAL A 6 -6.66 2.51 6.14
N THR A 7 -5.34 2.66 6.19
CA THR A 7 -4.57 2.35 7.40
C THR A 7 -4.94 3.27 8.56
N THR A 8 -5.21 4.55 8.28
CA THR A 8 -5.65 5.54 9.27
C THR A 8 -7.02 5.19 9.82
N GLU A 9 -8.01 4.91 8.97
CA GLU A 9 -9.36 4.51 9.42
C GLU A 9 -9.30 3.24 10.29
N ILE A 10 -8.51 2.23 9.88
CA ILE A 10 -8.34 1.00 10.67
C ILE A 10 -7.63 1.32 12.00
N SER A 11 -6.64 2.21 12.01
CA SER A 11 -5.92 2.60 13.23
C SER A 11 -6.82 3.37 14.20
N GLN A 12 -7.67 4.28 13.69
CA GLN A 12 -8.61 5.03 14.51
C GLN A 12 -9.68 4.12 15.14
N ASN A 13 -10.13 3.11 14.40
CA ASN A 13 -11.11 2.15 14.87
C ASN A 13 -10.51 1.17 15.90
N GLU A 14 -9.36 0.56 15.60
CA GLU A 14 -8.78 -0.46 16.48
C GLU A 14 -7.90 0.09 17.61
N LYS A 15 -7.46 1.34 17.51
CA LYS A 15 -6.58 2.02 18.49
C LYS A 15 -5.44 1.11 18.97
N PRO A 16 -4.58 0.62 18.05
CA PRO A 16 -3.44 -0.20 18.40
C PRO A 16 -2.56 0.53 19.43
N LYS A 17 -2.10 -0.19 20.46
CA LYS A 17 -1.30 0.37 21.56
C LYS A 17 0.16 -0.04 21.49
N ASN A 18 0.42 -1.22 20.94
CA ASN A 18 1.75 -1.81 20.91
C ASN A 18 2.26 -1.93 19.47
N MET A 19 3.58 -1.90 19.30
CA MET A 19 4.25 -2.05 18.00
C MET A 19 3.75 -3.26 17.17
N PRO A 20 3.49 -4.47 17.74
CA PRO A 20 2.93 -5.58 16.97
C PRO A 20 1.53 -5.30 16.40
N GLN A 21 0.70 -4.54 17.13
CA GLN A 21 -0.65 -4.17 16.67
C GLN A 21 -0.58 -3.13 15.55
N HIS A 22 0.29 -2.12 15.68
CA HIS A 22 0.52 -1.15 14.59
C HIS A 22 1.03 -1.85 13.32
N LYS A 23 1.94 -2.83 13.44
CA LYS A 23 2.37 -3.66 12.30
C LYS A 23 1.22 -4.43 11.66
N LYS A 24 0.29 -4.97 12.46
CA LYS A 24 -0.91 -5.65 11.93
C LYS A 24 -1.85 -4.69 11.19
N VAL A 25 -2.04 -3.47 11.70
CA VAL A 25 -2.88 -2.46 11.05
C VAL A 25 -2.26 -2.00 9.73
N ALA A 26 -0.96 -1.68 9.73
CA ALA A 26 -0.24 -1.30 8.51
C ALA A 26 -0.28 -2.38 7.42
N LYS A 27 -0.07 -3.66 7.80
CA LYS A 27 -0.20 -4.79 6.87
C LYS A 27 -1.62 -4.90 6.28
N ARG A 28 -2.65 -4.71 7.10
CA ARG A 28 -4.05 -4.76 6.66
C ARG A 28 -4.38 -3.61 5.71
N GLY A 29 -4.06 -2.37 6.08
CA GLY A 29 -4.36 -1.20 5.25
C GLY A 29 -3.59 -1.21 3.92
N GLY A 30 -2.31 -1.59 3.95
CA GLY A 30 -1.54 -1.82 2.72
C GLY A 30 -2.08 -2.97 1.86
N GLY A 31 -2.55 -4.05 2.49
CA GLY A 31 -3.19 -5.17 1.80
C GLY A 31 -4.48 -4.79 1.08
N VAL A 32 -5.35 -3.98 1.71
CA VAL A 32 -6.58 -3.48 1.09
C VAL A 32 -6.27 -2.58 -0.10
N ALA A 33 -5.35 -1.62 0.05
CA ALA A 33 -4.94 -0.78 -1.07
C ALA A 33 -4.27 -1.56 -2.20
N GLY A 34 -3.48 -2.59 -1.86
CA GLY A 34 -2.89 -3.49 -2.85
C GLY A 34 -3.95 -4.28 -3.62
N LYS A 35 -5.02 -4.74 -2.95
CA LYS A 35 -6.16 -5.40 -3.60
C LYS A 35 -6.90 -4.44 -4.52
N ALA A 36 -7.20 -3.22 -4.05
CA ALA A 36 -7.85 -2.19 -4.86
C ALA A 36 -7.03 -1.88 -6.12
N ARG A 37 -5.70 -1.68 -5.97
CA ARG A 37 -4.79 -1.50 -7.10
C ARG A 37 -4.88 -2.66 -8.10
N LYS A 38 -4.79 -3.90 -7.64
CA LYS A 38 -4.87 -5.09 -8.52
C LYS A 38 -6.22 -5.18 -9.23
N ALA A 39 -7.32 -4.87 -8.54
CA ALA A 39 -8.65 -4.85 -9.14
C ALA A 39 -8.74 -3.77 -10.23
N THR A 40 -8.23 -2.56 -9.96
CA THR A 40 -8.14 -1.48 -10.94
C THR A 40 -7.27 -1.88 -12.14
N GLU A 41 -6.12 -2.51 -11.93
CA GLU A 41 -5.27 -2.98 -13.04
C GLU A 41 -5.95 -4.03 -13.91
N LYS A 42 -6.71 -4.93 -13.29
CA LYS A 42 -7.49 -5.94 -14.01
C LYS A 42 -8.60 -5.30 -14.85
N GLU A 43 -9.28 -4.30 -14.32
CA GLU A 43 -10.34 -3.58 -15.02
C GLU A 43 -9.80 -2.68 -16.14
N LEU A 44 -8.66 -2.03 -15.92
CA LEU A 44 -8.01 -1.17 -16.91
C LEU A 44 -7.26 -1.97 -17.99
N GLY A 45 -7.01 -3.26 -17.79
CA GLY A 45 -6.23 -4.11 -18.71
C GLY A 45 -4.76 -3.70 -18.84
N ARG A 46 -4.25 -2.83 -17.94
CA ARG A 46 -2.89 -2.32 -17.94
C ARG A 46 -2.37 -2.10 -16.52
N SER A 47 -1.07 -2.27 -16.33
CA SER A 47 -0.41 -2.01 -15.05
C SER A 47 -0.46 -0.50 -14.75
N THR A 48 -0.91 -0.16 -13.53
CA THR A 48 -0.88 1.23 -13.03
C THR A 48 0.50 1.58 -12.47
N ILE A 49 1.27 0.57 -12.10
CA ILE A 49 2.70 0.71 -11.81
C ILE A 49 3.46 0.61 -13.12
N THR A 50 4.06 1.72 -13.54
CA THR A 50 5.19 1.66 -14.44
C THR A 50 6.33 0.95 -13.72
N LYS A 51 6.94 -0.04 -14.38
CA LYS A 51 8.21 -0.61 -13.94
C LYS A 51 9.28 0.46 -14.17
N THR A 52 9.32 1.50 -13.34
CA THR A 52 10.48 2.39 -13.27
C THR A 52 11.63 1.53 -12.77
N GLN A 53 12.43 1.07 -13.73
CA GLN A 53 13.77 0.58 -13.49
C GLN A 53 14.48 1.70 -12.73
N ASN A 54 14.80 1.44 -11.47
CA ASN A 54 15.53 2.37 -10.62
C ASN A 54 16.83 2.73 -11.36
N LEU A 55 17.11 4.03 -11.44
CA LEU A 55 18.22 4.60 -12.17
C LEU A 55 19.56 4.19 -11.53
N ASP A 56 20.05 2.99 -11.84
CA ASP A 56 21.45 2.60 -11.68
C ASP A 56 22.30 3.26 -12.78
N SER A 57 22.30 4.59 -12.80
CA SER A 57 23.30 5.39 -13.51
C SER A 57 24.01 6.28 -12.49
N ALA A 58 24.51 5.66 -11.42
CA ALA A 58 25.63 6.16 -10.66
C ALA A 58 26.87 5.36 -11.08
N LYS A 59 27.32 5.57 -12.31
CA LYS A 59 28.63 5.13 -12.78
C LYS A 59 29.33 6.32 -13.41
N ASN A 60 29.98 7.12 -12.57
CA ASN A 60 31.23 7.81 -12.89
C ASN A 60 31.96 8.14 -11.60
#